data_AF-A0A7Z9YAI0-F1
#
_entry.id   AF-A0A7Z9YAI0-F1
#
_cell.length_a   1.000
_cell.length_b   1.000
_cell.length_c   1.000
_cell.angle_alpha   90.00
_cell.angle_beta   90.00
_cell.angle_gamma   90.00
#
_symmetry.space_group_name_H-M   'P 1'
#
loop_
_entity.id
_entity.type
_entity.pdbx_description
1 polymer ?
#
loop_
_entity_poly.entity_id
_entity_poly.type
_entity_poly.pdbx_seq_one_letter_code
_entity_poly.pdbx_strand_id
1 'polypeptide(L)'
;MKIQQGIMVALGYGKYFRSDSIVGLEPIEEGRGAGKRTKVYIEGHTEPIIASRTEGTILRDLIEAPKEITRAREHMELLKDILENIANIPSMLRSIIRDQGGWDLDRLEERIKEVLEIEEGE
;
A
#
# COMPACT_ATOMS: atom_id res chain seq x y z
N MET A 1 5.95 -13.55 6.21
CA MET A 1 4.88 -12.53 6.29
C MET A 1 5.44 -11.34 7.06
N LYS A 2 5.21 -10.12 6.59
CA LYS A 2 5.62 -8.88 7.27
C LYS A 2 4.34 -8.13 7.63
N ILE A 3 4.18 -7.74 8.90
CA ILE A 3 3.06 -6.90 9.35
C ILE A 3 3.37 -5.47 8.93
N GLN A 4 2.39 -4.81 8.31
CA GLN A 4 2.47 -3.40 7.98
C GLN A 4 2.26 -2.59 9.25
N GLN A 5 3.17 -1.68 9.55
CA GLN A 5 3.10 -0.86 10.74
C GLN A 5 2.25 0.40 10.52
N GLY A 6 1.66 0.94 11.59
CA GLY A 6 0.95 2.22 11.55
C GLY A 6 -0.42 2.21 10.88
N ILE A 7 -0.97 1.05 10.51
CA ILE A 7 -2.29 0.96 9.87
C ILE A 7 -3.39 0.70 10.90
N MET A 8 -4.57 1.27 10.66
CA MET A 8 -5.76 0.99 11.47
C MET A 8 -6.48 -0.25 10.92
N VAL A 9 -6.66 -1.25 11.78
CA VAL A 9 -7.32 -2.52 11.47
C VAL A 9 -8.69 -2.56 12.13
N ALA A 10 -9.73 -2.75 11.33
CA ALA A 10 -11.10 -2.91 11.83
C ALA A 10 -11.30 -4.32 12.40
N LEU A 11 -11.77 -4.46 13.63
CA LEU A 11 -12.13 -5.76 14.23
C LEU A 11 -13.63 -6.07 14.11
N GLY A 12 -14.39 -5.13 13.54
CA GLY A 12 -15.84 -5.18 13.38
C GLY A 12 -16.59 -4.49 14.52
N TYR A 13 -17.87 -4.16 14.29
CA TYR A 13 -18.71 -3.38 15.22
C TYR A 13 -18.06 -2.07 15.71
N GLY A 14 -17.40 -1.34 14.82
CA GLY A 14 -16.78 -0.05 15.15
C GLY A 14 -15.51 -0.13 16.01
N LYS A 15 -14.94 -1.32 16.21
CA LYS A 15 -13.65 -1.49 16.90
C LYS A 15 -12.51 -1.34 15.91
N TYR A 16 -11.54 -0.50 16.22
CA TYR A 16 -10.35 -0.27 15.40
C TYR A 16 -9.10 -0.26 16.27
N PHE A 17 -8.07 -0.97 15.84
CA PHE A 17 -6.80 -1.07 16.56
C PHE A 17 -5.65 -0.88 15.58
N ARG A 18 -4.53 -0.34 16.07
CA ARG A 18 -3.31 -0.25 15.26
C ARG A 18 -2.74 -1.64 15.04
N SER A 19 -2.26 -1.91 13.83
CA SER A 19 -1.57 -3.17 13.51
C SER A 19 -0.43 -3.47 14.48
N ASP A 20 0.33 -2.43 14.86
CA ASP A 20 1.47 -2.53 15.78
C ASP A 20 1.08 -3.04 17.17
N SER A 21 -0.18 -2.81 17.57
CA SER A 21 -0.68 -3.23 18.89
C SER A 21 -1.26 -4.65 18.89
N ILE A 22 -1.50 -5.25 17.73
CA ILE A 22 -2.09 -6.59 17.62
C ILE A 22 -0.96 -7.62 17.70
N VAL A 23 -0.92 -8.36 18.80
CA VAL A 23 0.13 -9.34 19.10
C VAL A 23 -0.29 -10.79 18.83
N GLY A 24 -1.57 -11.05 18.60
CA GLY A 24 -2.06 -12.39 18.31
C GLY A 24 -3.52 -12.46 17.85
N LEU A 25 -3.85 -13.54 17.14
CA LEU A 25 -5.20 -13.88 16.66
C LEU A 25 -5.50 -15.34 16.97
N GLU A 26 -6.66 -15.61 17.56
CA GLU A 26 -7.12 -16.97 17.86
C GLU A 26 -8.58 -17.12 17.40
N PRO A 27 -8.90 -18.10 16.53
CA PRO A 27 -10.27 -18.34 16.11
C PRO A 27 -11.13 -18.82 17.29
N ILE A 28 -12.40 -18.43 17.32
CA ILE A 28 -13.39 -18.92 18.30
C ILE A 28 -14.16 -20.07 17.67
N GLU A 29 -13.89 -21.29 18.16
CA GLU A 29 -14.51 -22.52 17.69
C GLU A 29 -15.80 -22.85 18.46
N GLU A 30 -15.75 -22.85 19.79
CA GLU A 30 -16.90 -23.13 20.67
C GLU A 30 -17.59 -21.86 21.21
N GLY A 31 -18.89 -21.96 21.54
CA GLY A 31 -19.64 -20.82 22.09
C GLY A 31 -19.85 -19.68 21.09
N ARG A 32 -19.88 -20.00 19.80
CA ARG A 32 -19.93 -19.06 18.68
C ARG A 32 -21.27 -18.33 18.61
N GLY A 33 -21.40 -17.26 19.39
CA GLY A 33 -22.53 -16.32 19.31
C GLY A 33 -22.50 -15.47 18.04
N ALA A 34 -23.57 -14.71 17.80
CA ALA A 34 -23.63 -13.76 16.69
C ALA A 34 -22.44 -12.77 16.77
N GLY A 35 -21.62 -12.74 15.73
CA GLY A 35 -20.49 -11.81 15.65
C GLY A 35 -19.28 -12.15 16.53
N LYS A 36 -19.17 -13.36 17.08
CA LYS A 36 -17.95 -13.83 17.77
C LYS A 36 -17.17 -14.75 16.84
N ARG A 37 -16.09 -14.24 16.25
CA ARG A 37 -15.28 -15.00 15.27
C ARG A 37 -13.85 -15.23 15.74
N THR A 38 -13.21 -14.22 16.30
CA THR A 38 -11.77 -14.26 16.62
C THR A 38 -11.50 -13.48 17.89
N LYS A 39 -10.67 -14.03 18.78
CA LYS A 39 -10.03 -13.31 19.88
C LYS A 39 -8.79 -12.61 19.34
N VAL A 40 -8.70 -11.32 19.58
CA VAL A 40 -7.58 -10.49 19.15
C VAL A 40 -6.83 -10.03 20.39
N TYR A 41 -5.57 -10.42 20.48
CA TYR A 41 -4.71 -10.06 21.60
C TYR A 41 -4.05 -8.73 21.29
N ILE A 42 -4.23 -7.76 22.18
CA ILE A 42 -3.70 -6.41 22.06
C ILE A 42 -2.64 -6.20 23.13
N GLU A 43 -1.51 -5.62 22.76
CA GLU A 43 -0.48 -5.23 23.71
C GLU A 43 -1.07 -4.36 24.84
N GLY A 44 -0.69 -4.66 26.08
CA GLY A 44 -1.16 -3.94 27.26
C GLY A 44 -2.60 -4.27 27.71
N HIS A 45 -3.34 -5.12 26.99
CA HIS A 45 -4.67 -5.58 27.41
C HIS A 45 -4.58 -6.95 28.10
N THR A 46 -5.27 -7.10 29.23
CA THR A 46 -5.34 -8.38 29.96
C THR A 46 -6.30 -9.38 29.34
N GLU A 47 -7.34 -8.89 28.66
CA GLU A 47 -8.35 -9.72 28.00
C GLU A 47 -8.36 -9.48 26.49
N PRO A 48 -8.60 -10.52 25.67
CA PRO A 48 -8.63 -10.37 24.23
C PRO A 48 -9.89 -9.63 23.76
N ILE A 49 -9.73 -8.83 22.72
CA ILE A 49 -10.85 -8.18 22.05
C ILE A 49 -11.56 -9.19 21.16
N ILE A 50 -12.86 -9.36 21.37
CA ILE A 50 -13.67 -10.22 20.50
C ILE A 50 -14.02 -9.47 19.21
N ALA A 51 -13.50 -9.99 18.10
CA ALA A 51 -13.76 -9.53 16.75
C ALA A 51 -14.89 -10.32 16.09
N SER A 52 -15.63 -9.64 15.20
CA SER A 52 -16.67 -10.25 14.38
C SER A 52 -16.21 -10.69 13.00
N ARG A 53 -14.93 -10.45 12.71
CA ARG A 53 -14.23 -10.89 11.51
C ARG A 53 -13.36 -12.10 11.84
N THR A 54 -13.13 -12.95 10.85
CA THR A 54 -12.25 -14.12 10.99
C THR A 54 -10.79 -13.70 11.07
N GLU A 55 -9.98 -14.56 11.67
CA GLU A 55 -8.53 -14.42 11.82
C GLU A 55 -7.87 -14.25 10.45
N GLY A 56 -8.24 -15.05 9.44
CA GLY A 56 -7.71 -14.88 8.09
C GLY A 56 -8.06 -13.53 7.44
N THR A 57 -9.20 -12.92 7.78
CA THR A 57 -9.55 -11.59 7.26
C THR A 57 -8.78 -10.50 7.98
N ILE A 58 -8.65 -10.58 9.31
CA ILE A 58 -7.86 -9.61 10.10
C ILE A 58 -6.38 -9.71 9.72
N LEU A 59 -5.88 -10.93 9.50
CA LEU A 59 -4.50 -11.19 9.11
C LEU A 59 -4.16 -10.59 7.74
N ARG A 60 -5.08 -10.66 6.77
CA ARG A 60 -4.92 -9.98 5.47
C ARG A 60 -4.78 -8.48 5.65
N ASP A 61 -5.64 -7.85 6.45
CA ASP A 61 -5.54 -6.42 6.72
C ASP A 61 -4.23 -6.05 7.44
N LEU A 62 -3.67 -6.94 8.27
CA LEU A 62 -2.39 -6.71 8.95
C LEU A 62 -1.17 -6.76 8.01
N ILE A 63 -1.27 -7.49 6.90
CA ILE A 63 -0.14 -7.72 5.96
C ILE A 63 -0.27 -6.94 4.65
N GLU A 64 -1.49 -6.62 4.23
CA GLU A 64 -1.74 -5.80 3.05
C GLU A 64 -1.45 -4.33 3.39
N ALA A 65 -0.53 -3.71 2.64
CA ALA A 65 -0.37 -2.27 2.70
C ALA A 65 -1.65 -1.58 2.20
N PRO A 66 -1.98 -0.36 2.68
CA PRO A 66 -3.12 0.39 2.17
C PRO A 66 -3.01 0.46 0.64
N LYS A 67 -4.02 -0.06 -0.06
CA LYS A 67 -3.97 -0.25 -1.52
C LYS A 67 -3.60 1.03 -2.28
N GLU A 68 -3.91 2.18 -1.72
CA GLU A 68 -3.56 3.50 -2.27
C GLU A 68 -2.06 3.79 -2.19
N ILE A 69 -1.40 3.48 -1.07
CA ILE A 69 0.05 3.69 -0.90
C ILE A 69 0.84 2.73 -1.79
N THR A 70 0.39 1.47 -1.89
CA THR A 70 1.04 0.48 -2.76
C THR A 70 0.90 0.84 -4.24
N ARG A 71 -0.31 1.25 -4.68
CA ARG A 71 -0.54 1.64 -6.08
C ARG A 71 0.21 2.90 -6.49
N ALA A 72 0.28 3.91 -5.61
CA ALA A 72 1.07 5.10 -5.87
C ALA A 72 2.54 4.72 -6.10
N ARG A 73 3.12 3.93 -5.20
CA ARG A 73 4.50 3.43 -5.34
C ARG A 73 4.73 2.61 -6.60
N GLU A 74 3.82 1.70 -6.95
CA GLU A 74 3.91 0.89 -8.18
C GLU A 74 3.89 1.77 -9.44
N HIS A 75 3.00 2.76 -9.50
CA HIS A 75 2.96 3.70 -10.62
C HIS A 75 4.22 4.57 -10.70
N MET A 76 4.79 4.94 -9.55
CA MET A 76 6.01 5.75 -9.45
C MET A 76 7.26 4.99 -9.91
N GLU A 77 7.40 3.73 -9.53
CA GLU A 77 8.45 2.85 -10.06
C GLU A 77 8.36 2.76 -11.59
N LEU A 78 7.14 2.60 -12.13
CA LEU A 78 6.94 2.58 -13.58
C LEU A 78 7.30 3.91 -14.24
N LEU A 79 7.00 5.05 -13.63
CA LEU A 79 7.42 6.36 -14.14
C LEU A 79 8.94 6.54 -14.10
N LYS A 80 9.63 6.04 -13.06
CA LYS A 80 11.09 6.02 -12.97
C LYS A 80 11.70 5.17 -14.09
N ASP A 81 11.17 3.98 -14.32
CA ASP A 81 11.61 3.10 -15.41
C ASP A 81 11.41 3.77 -16.78
N ILE A 82 10.26 4.41 -17.01
CA ILE A 82 10.00 5.15 -18.25
C ILE A 82 11.01 6.30 -18.41
N LEU A 83 11.26 7.05 -17.34
CA LEU A 83 12.20 8.17 -17.34
C LEU A 83 13.60 7.71 -17.71
N GLU A 84 14.09 6.64 -17.10
CA GLU A 84 15.41 6.07 -17.40
C GLU A 84 15.50 5.61 -18.86
N ASN A 85 14.47 4.94 -19.36
CA ASN A 85 14.42 4.51 -20.76
C ASN A 85 14.43 5.69 -21.74
N ILE A 86 13.67 6.74 -21.47
CA ILE A 86 13.66 7.96 -22.29
C ILE A 86 15.02 8.66 -22.23
N ALA A 87 15.59 8.80 -21.03
CA ALA A 87 16.89 9.43 -20.79
C ALA A 87 18.00 8.80 -21.66
N ASN A 88 17.95 7.47 -21.83
CA ASN A 88 18.92 6.71 -22.61
C ASN A 88 18.75 6.79 -24.14
N ILE A 89 17.70 7.43 -24.66
CA ILE A 89 17.50 7.56 -26.11
C ILE A 89 18.53 8.55 -26.70
N PRO A 90 19.32 8.14 -27.72
CA PRO A 90 20.28 9.02 -28.39
C PRO A 90 19.64 10.28 -28.99
N SER A 91 20.36 11.40 -28.93
CA SER A 91 19.88 12.72 -29.40
C SER A 91 19.37 12.74 -30.84
N MET A 92 20.00 11.96 -31.73
CA MET A 92 19.57 11.81 -33.13
C MET A 92 18.14 11.24 -33.24
N LEU A 93 17.81 10.21 -32.44
CA LEU A 93 16.47 9.62 -32.43
C LEU A 93 15.45 10.56 -31.77
N ARG A 94 15.86 11.30 -30.73
CA ARG A 94 15.02 12.33 -30.11
C ARG A 94 14.60 13.40 -31.13
N SER A 95 15.53 13.88 -31.96
CA SER A 95 15.22 14.84 -33.04
C SER A 95 14.22 14.26 -34.03
N ILE A 96 14.42 13.02 -34.49
CA ILE A 96 13.51 12.37 -35.46
C ILE A 96 12.10 12.20 -34.87
N ILE A 97 11.99 11.76 -33.61
CA ILE A 97 10.71 11.58 -32.91
C ILE A 97 9.98 12.92 -32.76
N ARG A 98 10.72 14.00 -32.48
CA ARG A 98 10.17 15.36 -32.44
C ARG A 98 9.68 15.81 -33.82
N ASP A 99 10.53 15.70 -34.83
CA ASP A 99 10.30 16.29 -36.15
C ASP A 99 9.26 15.52 -36.98
N GLN A 100 9.19 14.19 -36.84
CA GLN A 100 8.26 13.33 -37.57
C GLN A 100 7.04 12.91 -36.75
N GLY A 101 7.23 12.70 -35.45
CA GLY A 101 6.17 12.23 -34.55
C GLY A 101 5.41 13.36 -33.85
N GLY A 102 6.00 14.56 -33.74
CA GLY A 102 5.45 15.65 -32.93
C GLY A 102 5.52 15.40 -31.42
N TRP A 103 6.33 14.43 -30.99
CA TRP A 103 6.51 14.09 -29.57
C TRP A 103 7.81 14.70 -29.04
N ASP A 104 7.69 15.62 -28.09
CA ASP A 104 8.84 16.23 -27.43
C ASP A 104 9.25 15.44 -26.19
N LEU A 105 10.23 14.57 -26.35
CA LEU A 105 10.73 13.71 -25.28
C LEU A 105 11.42 14.49 -24.16
N ASP A 106 12.04 15.63 -24.46
CA ASP A 106 12.70 16.47 -23.44
C ASP A 106 11.64 17.09 -22.50
N ARG A 107 10.53 17.59 -23.08
CA ARG A 107 9.40 18.11 -22.31
C ARG A 107 8.69 17.02 -21.50
N LEU A 108 8.58 15.80 -22.04
CA LEU A 108 8.00 14.67 -21.31
C LEU A 108 8.91 14.26 -20.14
N GLU A 109 10.23 14.25 -20.35
CA GLU A 109 11.24 13.96 -19.33
C GLU A 109 11.14 14.96 -18.16
N GLU A 110 11.08 16.26 -18.45
CA GLU A 110 10.89 17.31 -17.44
C GLU A 110 9.60 17.13 -16.63
N ARG A 111 8.48 16.87 -17.31
CA ARG A 111 7.19 16.71 -16.65
C ARG A 111 7.11 15.46 -15.77
N ILE A 112 7.78 14.37 -16.16
CA ILE A 112 7.87 13.18 -15.31
C ILE A 112 8.72 13.49 -14.07
N LYS A 113 9.85 14.19 -14.22
CA LYS A 113 10.69 14.61 -13.07
C LYS A 113 9.90 15.46 -12.07
N GLU A 114 9.13 16.44 -12.54
CA GLU A 114 8.27 17.27 -11.68
C GLU A 114 7.29 16.43 -10.85
N VAL A 115 6.64 15.44 -11.47
CA VAL A 115 5.71 14.54 -10.76
C VAL A 115 6.44 13.67 -9.72
N LEU A 116 7.65 13.21 -10.04
CA LEU A 116 8.45 12.40 -9.12
C LEU A 116 8.98 13.21 -7.92
N GLU A 117 9.35 14.48 -8.12
CA GLU A 117 9.86 15.37 -7.07
C GLU A 117 8.79 15.81 -6.07
N ILE A 118 7.52 15.93 -6.51
CA ILE A 118 6.40 16.33 -5.64
C ILE A 118 6.16 15.32 -4.51
N GLU A 119 6.40 14.02 -4.72
CA GLU A 119 6.18 12.98 -3.69
C GLU A 119 7.34 12.87 -2.70
N GLU A 120 8.58 13.19 -3.09
CA GLU A 120 9.73 13.13 -2.16
C GLU A 120 9.71 14.25 -1.10
N GLY A 121 8.85 15.26 -1.28
CA GLY A 121 8.68 16.40 -0.39
C GLY A 121 7.49 16.32 0.61
N GLU A 122 6.67 15.27 0.56
CA GLU A 122 5.56 14.99 1.51
C GLU A 122 5.92 13.89 2.52
#